data_AF-A0A8S1HUJ3-F1
#
_entry.id   AF-A0A8S1HUJ3-F1
#
_cell.length_a   1.000
_cell.length_b   1.000
_cell.length_c   1.000
_cell.angle_alpha   90.00
_cell.angle_beta   90.00
_cell.angle_gamma   90.00
#
_symmetry.space_group_name_H-M   'P 1'
#
loop_
_entity.id
_entity.type
_entity.pdbx_description
1 polymer ?
#
loop_
_entity_poly.entity_id
_entity_poly.type
_entity_poly.pdbx_seq_one_letter_code
_entity_poly.pdbx_strand_id
1 'polypeptide(L)'
;MESLEQVNCLVADGKKFAHPLHHLGKSEGDLPVIAIDSFRHMYLFPDFQQIHTPGKLRQFVLDLHSGKLHREFHHGPDPNQPQEIAGAPETQPPPSVFEKLKPASNRYTILEKTEL
;
A
#
# COMPACT_ATOMS: atom_id res chain seq x y z
N MET A 1 20.16 -15.82 1.57
CA MET A 1 18.90 -15.44 2.22
C MET A 1 18.57 -14.08 1.64
N GLU A 2 17.64 -14.03 0.68
CA GLU A 2 17.23 -12.75 0.08
C GLU A 2 16.80 -11.81 1.21
N SER A 3 17.35 -10.60 1.21
CA SER A 3 16.93 -9.56 2.12
C SER A 3 15.47 -9.24 1.77
N LEU A 4 14.54 -9.62 2.64
CA LEU A 4 13.18 -9.09 2.57
C LEU A 4 13.31 -7.57 2.59
N GLU A 5 12.87 -6.90 1.53
CA GLU A 5 12.81 -5.44 1.50
C GLU A 5 12.08 -4.97 2.77
N GLN A 6 12.74 -4.13 3.54
CA GLN A 6 12.23 -3.75 4.85
C GLN A 6 11.15 -2.68 4.69
N VAL A 7 9.96 -2.92 5.26
CA VAL A 7 8.88 -1.92 5.30
C VAL A 7 9.08 -1.03 6.52
N ASN A 8 8.95 0.29 6.32
CA ASN A 8 8.98 1.27 7.40
C ASN A 8 7.59 1.40 8.04
N CYS A 9 7.50 1.12 9.35
CA CYS A 9 6.27 1.31 10.12
C CYS A 9 6.14 2.76 10.57
N LEU A 10 5.07 3.43 10.13
CA LEU A 10 4.80 4.84 10.45
C LEU A 10 3.39 5.00 11.02
N VAL A 11 3.18 6.10 11.75
CA VAL A 11 1.88 6.57 12.19
C VAL A 11 1.69 7.99 11.66
N ALA A 12 0.50 8.31 11.17
CA ALA A 12 0.17 9.60 10.61
C ALA A 12 -1.15 10.14 11.18
N ASP A 13 -1.22 11.45 11.34
CA ASP A 13 -2.44 12.16 11.76
C ASP A 13 -3.41 12.29 10.58
N GLY A 14 -4.61 11.74 10.71
CA GLY A 14 -5.59 11.70 9.61
C GLY A 14 -6.12 13.06 9.16
N LYS A 15 -6.04 14.10 10.00
CA LYS A 15 -6.38 15.48 9.62
C LYS A 15 -5.28 16.11 8.79
N LYS A 16 -4.02 15.94 9.23
CA LYS A 16 -2.85 16.47 8.49
C LYS A 16 -2.64 15.76 7.15
N PHE A 17 -2.96 14.47 7.09
CA PHE A 17 -2.82 13.63 5.91
C PHE A 17 -4.17 13.32 5.24
N ALA A 18 -5.14 14.24 5.34
CA ALA A 18 -6.46 14.10 4.72
C ALA A 18 -6.38 13.93 3.19
N HIS A 19 -5.41 14.55 2.52
CA HIS A 19 -5.24 14.40 1.06
C HIS A 19 -4.80 12.98 0.64
N PRO A 20 -3.74 12.37 1.21
CA PRO A 20 -3.46 10.94 1.00
C PRO A 20 -4.62 10.02 1.38
N LEU A 21 -5.35 10.33 2.46
CA LEU A 21 -6.50 9.54 2.88
C LEU A 21 -7.63 9.56 1.84
N HIS A 22 -7.92 10.73 1.26
CA HIS A 22 -8.88 10.86 0.17
C HIS A 22 -8.47 10.10 -1.09
N HIS A 23 -7.17 10.06 -1.41
CA HIS A 23 -6.63 9.26 -2.52
C HIS A 23 -6.87 7.75 -2.36
N LEU A 24 -7.03 7.26 -1.12
CA LEU A 24 -7.43 5.90 -0.80
C LEU A 24 -8.96 5.70 -0.80
N GLY A 25 -9.75 6.71 -1.16
CA GLY A 25 -11.21 6.69 -1.03
C GLY A 25 -11.69 6.68 0.42
N LYS A 26 -10.88 7.22 1.35
CA LYS A 26 -11.18 7.28 2.79
C LYS A 26 -11.27 8.72 3.28
N SER A 27 -11.87 8.90 4.44
CA SER A 27 -12.05 10.18 5.13
C SER A 27 -11.67 10.05 6.60
N GLU A 28 -11.63 11.17 7.34
CA GLU A 28 -11.40 11.15 8.79
C GLU A 28 -12.41 10.29 9.55
N GLY A 29 -13.63 10.14 9.03
CA GLY A 29 -14.67 9.29 9.61
C GLY A 29 -14.41 7.79 9.46
N ASP A 30 -13.54 7.39 8.54
CA ASP A 30 -13.15 5.99 8.31
C ASP A 30 -12.00 5.54 9.21
N LEU A 31 -11.40 6.45 9.99
CA LEU A 31 -10.28 6.13 10.86
C LEU A 31 -10.71 5.21 12.01
N PRO A 32 -9.84 4.26 12.42
CA PRO A 32 -8.46 4.06 11.96
C PRO A 32 -8.34 3.25 10.66
N VAL A 33 -7.37 3.61 9.83
CA VAL A 33 -7.04 2.95 8.55
C VAL A 33 -5.58 2.53 8.55
N ILE A 34 -5.29 1.35 7.98
CA ILE A 34 -3.93 0.88 7.70
C ILE A 34 -3.76 0.78 6.19
N ALA A 35 -2.64 1.28 5.68
CA ALA A 35 -2.29 1.18 4.27
C ALA A 35 -0.78 0.97 4.11
N ILE A 36 -0.40 0.35 3.00
CA ILE A 36 0.97 0.33 2.51
C ILE A 36 1.05 1.31 1.34
N ASP A 37 2.06 2.19 1.35
CA ASP A 37 2.48 2.94 0.16
C ASP A 37 3.82 2.37 -0.31
N SER A 38 3.84 1.78 -1.50
CA SER A 38 5.05 1.17 -2.09
C SER A 38 5.92 2.15 -2.86
N PHE A 39 5.61 3.45 -2.79
CA PHE A 39 6.12 4.50 -3.67
C PHE A 39 5.76 4.34 -5.16
N ARG A 40 5.03 3.29 -5.51
CA ARG A 40 4.39 3.13 -6.83
C ARG A 40 2.88 3.16 -6.70
N HIS A 41 2.34 2.33 -5.81
CA HIS A 41 0.91 2.20 -5.56
C HIS A 41 0.63 2.16 -4.06
N MET A 42 -0.62 2.45 -3.70
CA MET A 42 -1.12 2.32 -2.34
C MET A 42 -2.11 1.17 -2.21
N TYR A 43 -2.02 0.43 -1.10
CA TYR A 43 -2.87 -0.72 -0.80
C TYR A 43 -3.48 -0.56 0.60
N LEU A 44 -4.80 -0.72 0.70
CA LEU A 44 -5.51 -0.70 1.98
C LEU A 44 -5.47 -2.08 2.64
N PHE A 45 -5.26 -2.09 3.96
CA PHE A 45 -5.53 -3.28 4.74
C PHE A 45 -7.06 -3.49 4.80
N PRO A 46 -7.59 -4.68 4.46
CA PRO A 46 -9.03 -4.84 4.21
C PRO A 46 -9.93 -4.58 5.43
N ASP A 47 -9.49 -4.97 6.62
CA ASP A 47 -10.27 -4.87 7.86
C ASP A 47 -9.36 -4.57 9.04
N PHE A 48 -9.48 -3.36 9.58
CA PHE A 48 -8.68 -2.93 10.74
C PHE A 48 -8.85 -3.84 11.96
N GLN A 49 -10.01 -4.48 12.15
CA GLN A 49 -10.25 -5.35 13.30
C GLN A 49 -9.32 -6.57 13.31
N GLN A 50 -8.79 -6.98 12.15
CA GLN A 50 -7.85 -8.10 12.05
C GLN A 50 -6.41 -7.74 12.42
N ILE A 51 -6.13 -6.50 12.84
CA ILE A 51 -4.79 -6.09 13.25
C ILE A 51 -4.24 -6.91 14.44
N HIS A 52 -5.12 -7.34 15.35
CA HIS A 52 -4.75 -8.13 16.53
C HIS A 52 -4.62 -9.63 16.25
N THR A 53 -5.09 -10.08 15.08
CA THR A 53 -4.98 -11.48 14.68
C THR A 53 -3.52 -11.78 14.31
N PRO A 54 -2.85 -12.71 15.02
CA PRO A 54 -1.45 -13.01 14.77
C PRO A 54 -1.19 -13.35 13.30
N GLY A 55 -0.17 -12.72 12.72
CA GLY A 55 0.27 -12.98 11.35
C GLY A 55 -0.46 -12.20 10.25
N LYS A 56 -1.60 -11.54 10.51
CA LYS A 56 -2.34 -10.81 9.45
C LYS A 56 -1.57 -9.62 8.89
N LEU A 57 -1.00 -8.77 9.76
CA LEU A 57 -0.13 -7.67 9.30
C LEU A 57 1.12 -8.18 8.59
N ARG A 58 1.71 -9.28 9.08
CA ARG A 58 2.86 -9.91 8.42
C ARG A 58 2.48 -10.41 7.02
N GLN A 59 1.34 -11.06 6.88
CA GLN A 59 0.85 -11.55 5.60
C GLN A 59 0.60 -10.39 4.63
N PHE A 60 0.07 -9.26 5.10
CA PHE A 60 -0.12 -8.08 4.26
C PHE A 60 1.19 -7.54 3.67
N VAL A 61 2.27 -7.55 4.45
CA VAL A 61 3.63 -7.22 3.98
C VAL A 61 4.16 -8.28 3.00
N LEU A 62 3.95 -9.56 3.27
CA LEU A 62 4.36 -10.64 2.35
C LEU A 62 3.59 -10.59 1.02
N ASP A 63 2.31 -10.22 1.06
CA ASP A 63 1.46 -10.05 -0.11
C ASP A 63 1.91 -8.86 -0.96
N LEU A 64 2.48 -7.81 -0.34
CA LEU A 64 3.14 -6.72 -1.07
C LEU A 64 4.36 -7.24 -1.84
N HIS A 65 5.32 -7.87 -1.15
CA HIS A 65 6.58 -8.28 -1.77
C HIS A 65 6.41 -9.38 -2.83
N SER A 66 5.42 -10.25 -2.67
CA SER A 66 5.08 -11.26 -3.68
C SER A 66 4.33 -10.71 -4.89
N GLY A 67 3.99 -9.41 -4.90
CA GLY A 67 3.17 -8.78 -5.94
C GLY A 67 1.70 -9.19 -5.91
N LYS A 68 1.28 -9.99 -4.91
CA LYS A 68 -0.10 -10.46 -4.77
C LYS A 68 -1.08 -9.29 -4.64
N LEU A 69 -0.76 -8.25 -3.86
CA LEU A 69 -1.66 -7.09 -3.72
C LEU A 69 -1.96 -6.40 -5.07
N HIS A 70 -0.97 -6.34 -5.96
CA HIS A 70 -1.17 -5.81 -7.31
C HIS A 70 -1.98 -6.77 -8.18
N ARG A 71 -1.67 -8.07 -8.12
CA ARG A 71 -2.41 -9.11 -8.86
C ARG A 71 -3.88 -9.13 -8.48
N GLU A 72 -4.19 -9.14 -7.19
CA GLU A 72 -5.56 -9.21 -6.67
C GLU A 72 -6.37 -7.95 -6.98
N PHE A 73 -5.73 -6.79 -7.08
CA PHE A 73 -6.40 -5.58 -7.53
C PHE A 73 -6.94 -5.73 -8.96
N HIS A 74 -6.18 -6.36 -9.85
CA HIS A 74 -6.58 -6.58 -11.25
C HIS A 74 -7.49 -7.79 -11.43
N HIS A 75 -7.24 -8.90 -10.73
CA HIS A 75 -7.87 -10.19 -11.04
C HIS A 75 -8.87 -10.65 -9.97
N GLY A 76 -9.04 -9.89 -8.89
CA GLY A 76 -9.75 -10.34 -7.69
C GLY A 76 -8.91 -11.35 -6.88
N PRO A 77 -9.48 -11.86 -5.77
CA PRO A 77 -8.77 -12.78 -4.87
C PRO A 77 -8.34 -14.06 -5.61
N ASP A 78 -7.19 -14.61 -5.20
CA ASP A 78 -6.65 -15.84 -5.81
C ASP A 78 -7.70 -17.00 -5.76
N PRO A 79 -7.78 -17.85 -6.80
CA PRO A 79 -8.84 -18.86 -6.96
C PRO A 79 -8.91 -19.93 -5.86
N ASN A 80 -7.93 -19.99 -4.96
CA ASN A 80 -7.96 -20.86 -3.77
C ASN A 80 -8.65 -20.21 -2.55
N GLN A 81 -9.29 -19.04 -2.69
CA GLN A 81 -10.11 -18.39 -1.66
C GLN A 81 -11.59 -18.33 -2.10
N PRO A 82 -12.57 -18.34 -1.17
CA PRO A 82 -13.99 -18.25 -1.51
C PRO A 82 -14.29 -17.03 -2.37
N GLN A 83 -14.91 -17.25 -3.52
CA GLN A 83 -15.11 -16.27 -4.58
C GLN A 83 -16.33 -15.35 -4.33
N GLU A 84 -16.14 -14.04 -4.47
CA GLU A 84 -17.16 -13.14 -5.01
C GLU A 84 -16.67 -12.65 -6.38
N ILE A 85 -17.37 -13.03 -7.45
CA ILE A 85 -16.98 -12.72 -8.83
C ILE A 85 -17.32 -11.25 -9.11
N ALA A 86 -16.34 -10.37 -9.04
CA ALA A 86 -16.44 -9.00 -9.54
C ALA A 86 -15.41 -8.81 -10.67
N GLY A 87 -15.87 -8.35 -11.83
CA GLY A 87 -15.06 -8.15 -13.03
C GLY A 87 -13.82 -7.30 -12.77
N ALA A 88 -12.69 -7.71 -13.35
CA ALA A 88 -11.43 -7.00 -13.30
C ALA A 88 -11.61 -5.51 -13.66
N PRO A 89 -11.30 -4.57 -12.77
CA PRO A 89 -11.19 -3.18 -13.18
C PRO A 89 -9.97 -3.04 -14.12
N GLU A 90 -10.17 -2.47 -15.31
CA GLU A 90 -9.07 -2.10 -16.23
C GLU A 90 -8.14 -1.01 -15.65
N THR A 91 -8.48 -0.44 -14.49
CA THR A 91 -7.73 0.64 -13.85
C THR A 91 -6.56 0.11 -13.04
N GLN A 92 -5.48 0.90 -12.92
CA GLN A 92 -4.36 0.59 -12.02
C GLN A 92 -4.72 0.86 -10.55
N PRO A 93 -4.04 0.22 -9.58
CA PRO A 93 -4.17 0.60 -8.17
C PRO A 93 -3.85 2.09 -7.96
N PRO A 94 -4.43 2.75 -6.93
CA PRO A 94 -4.18 4.16 -6.65
C PRO A 94 -2.67 4.44 -6.60
N PRO A 95 -2.16 5.46 -7.33
CA PRO A 95 -0.74 5.76 -7.33
C PRO A 95 -0.30 6.28 -5.96
N SER A 96 0.99 6.13 -5.64
CA SER A 96 1.59 6.67 -4.43
C SER A 96 1.39 8.19 -4.32
N VAL A 97 0.87 8.64 -3.19
CA VAL A 97 0.82 10.07 -2.85
C VAL A 97 2.06 10.47 -2.06
N PHE A 98 2.58 9.57 -1.22
CA PHE A 98 3.77 9.83 -0.42
C PHE A 98 5.04 9.95 -1.26
N GLU A 99 5.04 9.45 -2.51
CA GLU A 99 6.09 9.72 -3.51
C GLU A 99 6.33 11.21 -3.71
N LYS A 100 5.27 12.04 -3.66
CA LYS A 100 5.36 13.49 -3.81
C LYS A 100 6.09 14.18 -2.65
N LEU A 101 6.28 13.48 -1.53
CA LEU A 101 7.01 13.97 -0.36
C LEU A 101 8.48 13.57 -0.35
N LYS A 102 8.94 12.77 -1.34
CA LYS A 102 10.36 12.50 -1.55
C LYS A 102 11.11 13.77 -1.97
N PRO A 103 12.46 13.77 -1.87
CA PRO A 103 13.28 14.79 -2.51
C PRO A 103 12.89 14.97 -3.98
N ALA A 104 12.47 16.18 -4.33
CA ALA A 104 11.93 16.48 -5.65
C ALA A 104 13.03 16.91 -6.62
N SER A 105 13.03 16.34 -7.83
CA SER A 105 14.01 16.62 -8.90
C SER A 105 13.99 18.08 -9.38
N ASN A 106 12.88 18.79 -9.19
CA ASN A 106 12.77 20.22 -9.51
C ASN A 106 13.60 21.12 -8.58
N ARG A 107 14.11 20.59 -7.47
CA ARG A 107 14.92 21.34 -6.48
C ARG A 107 16.25 20.68 -6.15
N TYR A 108 16.45 19.42 -6.52
CA TYR A 108 17.66 18.67 -6.20
C TYR A 108 18.16 17.89 -7.42
N THR A 109 19.47 17.86 -7.60
CA THR A 109 20.13 16.80 -8.39
C THR A 109 20.14 15.54 -7.53
N ILE A 110 19.38 14.53 -7.95
CA ILE A 110 19.28 13.26 -7.22
C ILE A 110 20.46 12.38 -7.64
N LEU A 111 21.31 12.02 -6.67
CA LEU A 111 22.39 11.07 -6.89
C LEU A 111 21.90 9.66 -6.55
N GLU A 112 21.69 8.83 -7.56
CA GLU A 112 21.49 7.40 -7.34
C GLU A 112 22.83 6.78 -6.97
N LYS A 113 23.01 6.35 -5.73
CA LYS A 113 24.17 5.54 -5.36
C LYS A 113 23.98 4.15 -5.98
N THR A 114 24.57 3.93 -7.14
CA THR A 114 24.88 2.58 -7.62
C THR A 114 26.05 2.08 -6.77
N GLU A 115 25.75 1.47 -5.62
CA GLU A 115 26.78 0.70 -4.89
C GLU A 115 27.19 -0.47 -5.82
N LEU A 116 28.49 -0.50 -6.17
CA LEU A 116 29.18 -1.59 -6.89
C LEU A 116 29.49 -2.73 -5.93
#